data_AF-A0A402A0H0-F1
#
_entry.id   AF-A0A402A0H0-F1
#
_cell.length_a   1.000
_cell.length_b   1.000
_cell.length_c   1.000
_cell.angle_alpha   90.00
_cell.angle_beta   90.00
_cell.angle_gamma   90.00
#
_symmetry.space_group_name_H-M   'P 1'
#
loop_
_entity.id
_entity.type
_entity.pdbx_description
1 polymer ?
#
loop_
_entity_poly.entity_id
_entity_poly.type
_entity_poly.pdbx_seq_one_letter_code
_entity_poly.pdbx_strand_id
1 'polypeptide(L)'
;MAGLLIYTAAGDSEGTMGGLVRMGQAGKLEPIIQHALSDAQWCSADPICMEAGLYSGQTDFYNLAACHNCALIPETACEEFNHFLDRALVIGKLENRKLGYFNLG
;
A
#
# COMPACT_ATOMS: atom_id res chain seq x y z
N MET A 1 -18.51 0.11 10.74
CA MET A 1 -18.01 1.21 9.91
C MET A 1 -16.57 1.49 10.33
N ALA A 2 -15.64 1.56 9.38
CA ALA A 2 -14.26 1.97 9.62
C ALA A 2 -14.04 3.35 9.00
N GLY A 3 -13.18 4.17 9.60
CA GLY A 3 -12.82 5.50 9.09
C GLY A 3 -11.32 5.72 9.22
N LEU A 4 -10.75 6.51 8.30
CA LEU A 4 -9.34 6.88 8.29
C LEU A 4 -9.21 8.35 8.69
N LEU A 5 -8.48 8.63 9.78
CA LEU A 5 -8.13 9.99 10.18
C LEU A 5 -6.72 10.31 9.71
N ILE A 6 -6.59 11.22 8.75
CA ILE A 6 -5.31 11.77 8.32
C ILE A 6 -5.15 13.12 9.00
N TYR A 7 -4.16 13.24 9.87
CA TYR A 7 -3.83 14.49 10.55
C TYR A 7 -2.32 14.72 10.48
N THR A 8 -1.93 15.99 10.45
CA THR A 8 -0.53 16.37 10.61
C THR A 8 -0.35 16.84 12.05
N ALA A 9 0.59 16.23 12.78
CA ALA A 9 1.04 16.78 14.05
C ALA A 9 1.67 18.17 13.81
N ALA A 10 1.55 19.06 14.81
CA ALA A 10 1.82 20.49 14.71
C ALA A 10 3.18 20.85 14.09
N GLY A 11 3.27 22.05 13.52
CA GLY A 11 4.53 22.61 13.02
C GLY A 11 5.54 22.77 14.15
N ASP A 12 6.66 22.07 14.03
CA ASP A 12 7.85 22.32 14.82
C ASP A 12 8.62 23.53 14.24
N SER A 13 9.82 23.78 14.75
CA SER A 13 10.68 24.88 14.29
C SER A 13 11.08 24.80 12.80
N GLU A 14 10.76 23.71 12.09
CA GLU A 14 11.13 23.50 10.68
C GLU A 14 10.02 23.87 9.68
N GLY A 15 8.84 24.27 10.16
CA GLY A 15 7.79 24.89 9.34
C GLY A 15 6.43 24.18 9.38
N THR A 16 5.49 24.70 8.60
CA THR A 16 4.12 24.15 8.55
C THR A 16 4.00 23.05 7.50
N MET A 17 3.42 21.91 7.85
CA MET A 17 2.99 20.87 6.90
C MET A 17 1.72 21.24 6.11
N GLY A 18 1.49 22.53 5.88
CA GLY A 18 0.27 23.07 5.27
C GLY A 18 0.02 22.57 3.85
N GLY A 19 1.08 22.24 3.10
CA GLY A 19 0.99 21.59 1.79
C GLY A 19 0.34 20.20 1.87
N LEU A 20 0.70 19.38 2.86
CA LEU A 20 0.12 18.06 3.08
C LEU A 20 -1.34 18.16 3.54
N VAL A 21 -1.64 19.09 4.47
CA VAL A 21 -3.03 19.36 4.89
C VAL A 21 -3.88 19.75 3.68
N ARG A 22 -3.34 20.57 2.77
CA ARG A 22 -4.02 20.95 1.53
C ARG A 22 -4.29 19.75 0.62
N MET A 23 -3.43 18.74 0.58
CA MET A 23 -3.65 17.53 -0.22
C MET A 23 -4.79 16.66 0.33
N GLY A 24 -5.12 16.77 1.62
CA GLY A 24 -6.26 16.08 2.24
C GLY A 24 -7.63 16.68 1.90
N GLN A 25 -7.69 17.79 1.15
CA GLN A 25 -8.97 18.41 0.76
C GLN A 25 -9.67 17.60 -0.33
N ALA A 26 -11.00 17.65 -0.33
CA ALA A 26 -11.82 17.08 -1.41
C ALA A 26 -11.39 17.63 -2.78
N GLY A 27 -11.34 16.76 -3.77
CA GLY A 27 -10.81 17.02 -5.12
C GLY A 27 -9.29 16.92 -5.25
N LYS A 28 -8.52 16.82 -4.16
CA LYS A 28 -7.05 16.66 -4.18
C LYS A 28 -6.59 15.30 -3.67
N LEU A 29 -7.32 14.70 -2.74
CA LEU A 29 -6.96 13.41 -2.15
C LEU A 29 -7.28 12.25 -3.11
N GLU A 30 -8.37 12.34 -3.84
CA GLU A 30 -8.88 11.28 -4.73
C GLU A 30 -7.88 10.95 -5.85
N PRO A 31 -7.28 11.94 -6.55
CA PRO A 31 -6.23 11.65 -7.53
C PRO A 31 -4.98 11.00 -6.91
N ILE A 32 -4.65 11.28 -5.65
CA ILE A 32 -3.52 10.64 -4.96
C ILE A 32 -3.84 9.17 -4.71
N ILE A 33 -5.03 8.86 -4.21
CA ILE A 33 -5.47 7.49 -3.97
C ILE A 33 -5.52 6.71 -5.30
N GLN A 34 -6.03 7.32 -6.37
CA GLN A 34 -6.06 6.69 -7.69
C GLN A 34 -4.65 6.38 -8.22
N HIS A 35 -3.70 7.31 -8.08
CA HIS A 35 -2.30 7.05 -8.45
C HIS A 35 -1.69 5.94 -7.59
N ALA A 36 -1.89 5.98 -6.26
CA ALA A 36 -1.38 4.93 -5.38
C ALA A 36 -1.94 3.53 -5.74
N LEU A 37 -3.23 3.46 -6.10
CA LEU A 37 -3.85 2.23 -6.61
C LEU A 37 -3.25 1.79 -7.95
N SER A 38 -2.96 2.74 -8.84
CA SER A 38 -2.32 2.47 -10.13
C SER A 38 -0.90 1.95 -9.97
N ASP A 39 -0.10 2.60 -9.14
CA ASP A 39 1.28 2.21 -8.86
C ASP A 39 1.35 0.83 -8.21
N ALA A 40 0.42 0.53 -7.30
CA ALA A 40 0.30 -0.79 -6.68
C ALA A 40 0.01 -1.92 -7.68
N GLN A 41 -0.37 -1.65 -8.93
CA GLN A 41 -0.54 -2.70 -9.94
C GLN A 41 0.77 -3.39 -10.36
N TRP A 42 1.91 -2.75 -10.12
CA TRP A 42 3.24 -3.21 -10.53
C TRP A 42 4.20 -3.28 -9.35
N CYS A 43 5.04 -4.32 -9.30
CA CYS A 43 6.15 -4.40 -8.36
C CYS A 43 7.37 -5.03 -9.04
N SER A 44 8.54 -4.43 -8.85
CA SER A 44 9.80 -5.01 -9.32
C SER A 44 10.21 -6.29 -8.58
N ALA A 45 9.53 -6.62 -7.47
CA ALA A 45 9.73 -7.85 -6.71
C ALA A 45 8.70 -8.95 -7.04
N ASP A 46 7.83 -8.76 -8.04
CA ASP A 46 7.05 -9.87 -8.60
C ASP A 46 7.99 -10.86 -9.31
N PRO A 47 7.80 -12.20 -9.20
CA PRO A 47 6.65 -12.92 -8.63
C PRO A 47 6.69 -13.13 -7.11
N ILE A 48 7.78 -12.77 -6.43
CA ILE A 48 7.95 -13.01 -4.98
C ILE A 48 6.88 -12.30 -4.16
N CYS A 49 6.50 -11.09 -4.59
CA CYS A 49 5.54 -10.23 -3.92
C CYS A 49 4.07 -10.69 -4.04
N MET A 50 3.63 -11.32 -5.15
CA MET A 50 2.22 -11.72 -5.34
C MET A 50 1.95 -13.18 -5.72
N GLU A 51 2.95 -13.96 -6.15
CA GLU A 51 2.75 -15.32 -6.67
C GLU A 51 3.52 -16.39 -5.89
N ALA A 52 4.73 -16.08 -5.42
CA ALA A 52 5.62 -17.09 -4.83
C ALA A 52 5.15 -17.62 -3.47
N GLY A 53 4.28 -16.90 -2.74
CA GLY A 53 3.70 -17.38 -1.48
C GLY A 53 2.95 -18.72 -1.61
N LEU A 54 2.53 -19.12 -2.82
CA LEU A 54 1.84 -20.39 -3.08
C LEU A 54 2.79 -21.60 -3.23
N TYR A 55 4.07 -21.39 -3.57
CA TYR A 55 5.00 -22.47 -3.91
C TYR A 55 6.37 -22.37 -3.21
N SER A 56 6.82 -21.16 -2.89
CA SER A 56 8.11 -20.86 -2.27
C SER A 56 8.13 -19.41 -1.76
N GLY A 57 7.55 -19.16 -0.58
CA GLY A 57 7.61 -17.84 0.06
C GLY A 57 9.00 -17.59 0.69
N GLN A 58 9.37 -16.33 0.87
CA GLN A 58 10.38 -16.00 1.89
C GLN A 58 9.79 -16.33 3.27
N THR A 59 10.62 -16.84 4.18
CA THR A 59 10.38 -17.14 5.61
C THR A 59 8.94 -17.48 6.00
N ASP A 60 8.68 -18.77 6.25
CA ASP A 60 7.43 -19.30 6.81
C ASP A 60 6.13 -19.09 6.00
N PHE A 61 6.23 -18.81 4.69
CA PHE A 61 5.07 -18.70 3.77
C PHE A 61 4.08 -17.57 4.08
N TYR A 62 4.42 -16.62 4.97
CA TYR A 62 3.56 -15.48 5.29
C TYR A 62 3.56 -14.36 4.23
N ASN A 63 4.34 -14.54 3.17
CA ASN A 63 4.56 -13.53 2.15
C ASN A 63 3.60 -13.72 0.96
N LEU A 64 2.38 -13.23 1.14
CA LEU A 64 1.51 -12.71 0.07
C LEU A 64 1.62 -11.17 0.09
N ALA A 65 2.85 -10.67 0.20
CA ALA A 65 3.15 -9.43 0.90
C ALA A 65 3.12 -8.18 0.00
N ALA A 66 2.55 -7.09 0.49
CA ALA A 66 2.93 -5.75 0.05
C ALA A 66 4.35 -5.44 0.57
N CYS A 67 5.25 -4.96 -0.29
CA CYS A 67 6.63 -4.63 0.06
C CYS A 67 6.95 -3.14 -0.13
N HIS A 68 8.21 -2.78 0.11
CA HIS A 68 8.72 -1.44 -0.13
C HIS A 68 8.50 -0.96 -1.57
N ASN A 69 8.75 -1.83 -2.57
CA ASN A 69 8.67 -1.44 -3.98
C ASN A 69 7.25 -1.10 -4.46
N CYS A 70 6.20 -1.69 -3.86
CA CYS A 70 4.81 -1.47 -4.30
C CYS A 70 3.98 -0.58 -3.36
N ALA A 71 4.34 -0.52 -2.09
CA ALA A 71 3.55 0.18 -1.08
C ALA A 71 4.39 1.12 -0.20
N LEU A 72 5.68 1.31 -0.53
CA LEU A 72 6.64 2.12 0.25
C LEU A 72 6.67 1.77 1.74
N ILE A 73 6.36 0.50 2.05
CA ILE A 73 6.40 -0.02 3.41
C ILE A 73 7.86 -0.01 3.87
N PRO A 74 8.17 0.45 5.09
CA PRO A 74 9.52 0.37 5.62
C PRO A 74 9.94 -1.10 5.76
N GLU A 75 11.18 -1.44 5.38
CA GLU A 75 11.71 -2.80 5.54
C GLU A 75 11.71 -3.25 7.01
N THR A 76 11.69 -2.30 7.96
CA THR A 76 11.68 -2.51 9.41
C THR A 76 10.35 -2.09 10.07
N ALA A 77 9.24 -2.08 9.35
CA ALA A 77 7.97 -1.64 9.93
C ALA A 77 7.41 -2.64 10.97
N CYS A 78 7.65 -2.29 12.25
CA CYS A 78 6.97 -2.77 13.45
C CYS A 78 7.13 -4.26 13.81
N GLU A 79 6.68 -4.63 15.02
CA GLU A 79 6.94 -5.90 15.75
C GLU A 79 6.66 -7.17 14.94
N GLU A 80 5.83 -7.06 13.89
CA GLU A 80 5.33 -8.15 13.06
C GLU A 80 5.97 -8.23 11.67
N PHE A 81 7.06 -7.48 11.40
CA PHE A 81 7.86 -7.58 10.17
C PHE A 81 7.05 -7.50 8.86
N ASN A 82 6.04 -6.63 8.81
CA ASN A 82 5.12 -6.47 7.66
C ASN A 82 4.32 -7.72 7.27
N HIS A 83 4.25 -8.72 8.15
CA HIS A 83 3.36 -9.86 7.95
C HIS A 83 1.90 -9.38 7.83
N PHE A 84 1.09 -10.16 7.10
CA PHE A 84 -0.35 -9.94 6.88
C PHE A 84 -0.76 -8.78 5.95
N LEU A 85 0.19 -8.03 5.38
CA LEU A 85 -0.12 -7.02 4.38
C LEU A 85 -0.25 -7.66 3.00
N ASP A 86 -1.45 -7.72 2.42
CA ASP A 86 -1.67 -8.27 1.08
C ASP A 86 -2.07 -7.18 0.08
N ARG A 87 -1.20 -6.95 -0.90
CA ARG A 87 -1.45 -6.01 -2.01
C ARG A 87 -2.61 -6.47 -2.89
N ALA A 88 -2.73 -7.77 -3.16
CA ALA A 88 -3.77 -8.33 -4.01
C ALA A 88 -5.17 -8.15 -3.42
N LEU A 89 -5.30 -7.93 -2.10
CA LEU A 89 -6.56 -7.54 -1.48
C LEU A 89 -7.11 -6.23 -2.06
N VAL A 90 -6.23 -5.30 -2.41
CA VAL A 90 -6.60 -3.97 -2.91
C VAL A 90 -6.78 -3.98 -4.43
N ILE A 91 -5.81 -4.56 -5.14
CA ILE A 91 -5.65 -4.45 -6.62
C ILE A 91 -5.86 -5.78 -7.38
N GLY A 92 -6.14 -6.87 -6.68
CA GLY A 92 -6.32 -8.20 -7.25
C GLY A 92 -5.01 -8.91 -7.60
N LYS A 93 -5.10 -10.16 -8.03
CA LYS A 93 -3.94 -10.96 -8.47
C LYS A 93 -3.57 -10.64 -9.92
N LEU A 94 -2.33 -10.94 -10.32
CA LEU A 94 -1.87 -10.78 -11.70
C LEU A 94 -2.77 -11.53 -12.70
N GLU A 95 -3.21 -12.74 -12.35
CA GLU A 95 -4.10 -13.57 -13.16
C GLU A 95 -5.57 -13.09 -13.17
N ASN A 96 -6.00 -12.41 -12.10
CA ASN A 96 -7.38 -11.97 -11.92
C ASN A 96 -7.48 -10.70 -11.06
N ARG A 97 -7.41 -9.54 -11.73
CA ARG A 97 -7.50 -8.22 -11.10
C ARG A 97 -8.86 -7.96 -10.45
N LYS A 98 -9.92 -8.64 -10.90
CA LYS A 98 -11.29 -8.47 -10.38
C LYS A 98 -11.47 -8.96 -8.94
N LEU A 99 -10.49 -9.68 -8.39
CA LEU A 99 -10.49 -10.11 -6.99
C LEU A 99 -10.21 -8.96 -6.01
N GLY A 100 -9.58 -7.88 -6.47
CA GLY A 100 -9.24 -6.74 -5.62
C GLY A 100 -10.48 -5.95 -5.21
N TYR A 101 -10.46 -5.41 -3.99
CA TYR A 101 -11.55 -4.60 -3.43
C TYR A 101 -11.97 -3.45 -4.35
N PHE A 102 -11.00 -2.76 -4.96
CA PHE A 102 -11.28 -1.63 -5.84
C PHE A 102 -11.66 -2.02 -7.27
N ASN A 103 -11.59 -3.31 -7.62
CA ASN A 103 -11.91 -3.85 -8.95
C ASN A 103 -11.43 -2.94 -10.09
N LEU A 104 -10.11 -2.70 -10.12
CA LEU A 104 -9.45 -1.90 -11.14
C LEU A 104 -9.56 -2.65 -12.48
N GLY A 105 -10.59 -2.32 -13.25
CA GLY A 105 -10.90 -2.90 -14.56
C GLY A 105 -10.64 -1.94 -15.70
#